data_AF-A0A1I5S943-F1
#
_entry.id   AF-A0A1I5S943-F1
#
_cell.length_a   1.000
_cell.length_b   1.000
_cell.length_c   1.000
_cell.angle_alpha   90.00
_cell.angle_beta   90.00
_cell.angle_gamma   90.00
#
_symmetry.space_group_name_H-M   'P 1'
#
loop_
_entity.id
_entity.type
_entity.pdbx_description
1 polymer ?
#
loop_
_entity_poly.entity_id
_entity_poly.type
_entity_poly.pdbx_seq_one_letter_code
_entity_poly.pdbx_strand_id
1 'polypeptide(L)' 'MRWFPYAVYWTIFAVGLVSWWFWPQDYGFAVTITLTLITGVFSMIAAVALLSWKLGIASLALLLSPWVVLLL' A
#
# COMPACT_ATOMS: atom_id res chain seq x y z
N MET A 1 7.33 2.63 -23.51
CA MET A 1 6.27 1.88 -22.80
C MET A 1 5.78 2.71 -21.61
N ARG A 2 4.74 3.54 -21.78
CA ARG A 2 4.26 4.44 -20.71
C ARG A 2 3.44 3.75 -19.60
N TRP A 3 3.00 2.52 -19.84
CA TRP A 3 2.08 1.76 -18.99
C TRP A 3 2.80 0.94 -17.90
N PHE A 4 4.06 0.58 -18.15
CA PHE A 4 4.87 -0.23 -17.25
C PHE A 4 4.96 0.31 -15.81
N PRO A 5 5.26 1.60 -15.57
CA PRO A 5 5.35 2.11 -14.19
C PRO A 5 3.99 2.10 -13.47
N TYR A 6 2.88 2.24 -14.19
CA TYR A 6 1.54 2.07 -13.60
C TYR A 6 1.26 0.62 -13.21
N ALA A 7 1.67 -0.34 -14.04
CA ALA A 7 1.53 -1.76 -13.71
C ALA A 7 2.34 -2.12 -12.45
N VAL A 8 3.58 -1.61 -12.33
CA VAL A 8 4.41 -1.78 -11.14
C VAL A 8 3.73 -1.18 -9.91
N TYR A 9 3.25 0.07 -10.00
CA TYR A 9 2.50 0.72 -8.92
C TYR A 9 1.32 -0.14 -8.46
N TRP A 10 0.44 -0.56 -9.38
CA TRP A 10 -0.76 -1.31 -9.04
C TRP A 10 -0.45 -2.70 -8.47
N THR A 11 0.63 -3.33 -8.92
CA THR A 11 1.06 -4.63 -8.38
C THR A 11 1.49 -4.48 -6.93
N ILE A 12 2.34 -3.51 -6.61
CA ILE A 12 2.80 -3.24 -5.24
C ILE A 12 1.61 -2.87 -4.35
N PHE A 13 0.75 -1.99 -4.84
CA PHE A 13 -0.43 -1.52 -4.12
C PHE A 13 -1.40 -2.68 -3.81
N ALA A 14 -1.65 -3.56 -4.79
CA ALA A 14 -2.51 -4.72 -4.61
C ALA A 14 -1.97 -5.69 -3.56
N VAL A 15 -0.65 -5.90 -3.48
CA VAL A 15 -0.04 -6.75 -2.43
C VAL A 15 -0.32 -6.18 -1.04
N GLY A 16 -0.16 -4.87 -0.87
CA GLY A 16 -0.46 -4.19 0.39
C GLY A 16 -1.94 -4.26 0.76
N LEU A 17 -2.81 -4.04 -0.22
CA LEU A 17 -4.25 -4.06 -0.03
C LEU A 17 -4.78 -5.47 0.31
N VAL A 18 -4.25 -6.49 -0.34
CA VAL A 18 -4.56 -7.90 -0.04
C VAL A 18 -4.03 -8.27 1.34
N SER A 19 -2.76 -7.95 1.64
CA SER A 19 -2.20 -8.21 2.97
C SER A 19 -3.04 -7.55 4.06
N TRP A 20 -3.45 -6.30 3.85
CA TRP A 20 -4.35 -5.60 4.76
C TRP A 20 -5.72 -6.26 4.81
N TRP A 21 -6.35 -6.66 3.70
CA TRP A 21 -7.69 -7.28 3.71
C TRP A 21 -7.75 -8.57 4.54
N PHE A 22 -6.69 -9.38 4.49
CA PHE A 22 -6.60 -10.65 5.21
C PHE A 22 -5.97 -10.53 6.62
N TRP A 23 -5.77 -9.30 7.12
CA TRP A 23 -5.21 -9.03 8.46
C TRP A 23 -5.82 -9.81 9.64
N PRO A 24 -7.14 -10.13 9.69
CA PRO A 24 -7.70 -10.87 10.81
C PRO A 24 -7.41 -12.38 10.77
N GLN A 25 -6.90 -12.87 9.64
CA GLN A 25 -6.81 -14.31 9.31
C GLN A 25 -5.36 -14.79 9.13
N ASP A 26 -4.42 -13.89 8.87
CA ASP A 26 -3.05 -14.20 8.43
C ASP A 26 -1.99 -14.30 9.54
N TYR A 27 -0.74 -14.59 9.11
CA TYR A 27 0.55 -14.88 9.79
C TYR A 27 1.01 -13.98 10.96
N GLY A 28 0.11 -13.20 11.55
CA GLY A 28 0.33 -12.30 12.67
C GLY A 28 0.14 -10.84 12.27
N PHE A 29 -0.61 -10.11 13.09
CA PHE A 29 -0.93 -8.69 12.89
C PHE A 29 0.30 -7.82 12.61
N ALA A 30 1.42 -8.09 13.29
CA ALA A 30 2.69 -7.38 13.08
C ALA A 30 3.27 -7.56 11.67
N VAL A 31 3.14 -8.76 11.08
CA VAL A 31 3.60 -9.05 9.72
C VAL A 31 2.74 -8.31 8.71
N THR A 32 1.42 -8.34 8.91
CA THR A 32 0.47 -7.61 8.07
C THR A 32 0.71 -6.11 8.09
N ILE A 33 0.91 -5.51 9.27
CA ILE A 33 1.28 -4.09 9.39
C ILE A 33 2.56 -3.82 8.62
N THR A 34 3.60 -4.63 8.83
CA THR A 34 4.91 -4.43 8.19
C THR A 34 4.79 -4.48 6.66
N LEU A 35 4.09 -5.48 6.11
CA LEU A 35 3.86 -5.60 4.67
C LEU A 35 3.05 -4.43 4.12
N THR A 36 1.97 -4.04 4.81
CA THR A 36 1.12 -2.90 4.41
C THR A 36 1.91 -1.59 4.39
N LEU A 37 2.76 -1.37 5.40
CA LEU A 37 3.62 -0.18 5.47
C LEU A 37 4.67 -0.19 4.34
N ILE A 38 5.38 -1.30 4.14
CA ILE A 38 6.40 -1.42 3.10
C ILE A 38 5.77 -1.16 1.72
N THR A 39 4.70 -1.86 1.39
CA THR A 39 4.00 -1.71 0.10
C THR A 39 3.40 -0.32 -0.07
N GLY A 40 2.89 0.29 1.00
CA GLY A 40 2.43 1.68 1.01
C GLY A 40 3.54 2.68 0.69
N VAL A 41 4.72 2.55 1.30
CA VAL A 41 5.89 3.41 1.02
C VAL A 41 6.35 3.25 -0.42
N PHE A 42 6.52 2.01 -0.90
CA PHE A 42 6.96 1.78 -2.28
C PHE A 42 5.93 2.24 -3.31
N SER A 43 4.63 2.10 -3.02
CA SER A 43 3.56 2.67 -3.86
C SER A 43 3.63 4.20 -3.88
N MET A 44 3.90 4.85 -2.74
CA MET A 44 4.07 6.29 -2.64
C MET A 44 5.26 6.79 -3.48
N ILE A 45 6.41 6.12 -3.39
CA ILE A 45 7.59 6.43 -4.20
C ILE A 45 7.27 6.31 -5.69
N ALA A 46 6.58 5.23 -6.10
CA ALA A 46 6.16 5.04 -7.48
C ALA A 46 5.15 6.11 -7.94
N ALA A 47 4.23 6.54 -7.08
CA ALA A 47 3.29 7.62 -7.37
C ALA A 47 3.99 8.98 -7.58
N VAL A 48 5.02 9.27 -6.79
CA VAL A 48 5.87 10.47 -6.94
C VAL A 48 6.65 10.41 -8.25
N ALA A 49 7.25 9.25 -8.58
CA ALA A 49 7.94 9.05 -9.85
C ALA A 49 7.01 9.20 -11.07
N LEU A 50 5.73 8.84 -10.91
CA LEU A 50 4.66 9.03 -11.89
C LEU A 50 4.06 10.45 -11.91
N LEU A 51 4.51 11.35 -11.00
CA LEU A 51 3.97 12.70 -10.81
C LEU A 51 2.44 12.72 -10.64
N SER A 52 1.88 11.69 -10.00
CA SER A 52 0.42 11.51 -9.86
C SER A 52 -0.02 11.64 -8.42
N TRP A 53 -0.61 12.80 -8.08
CA TRP A 53 -1.13 13.08 -6.74
C TRP A 53 -2.24 12.10 -6.32
N LYS A 54 -3.06 11.62 -7.27
CA LYS A 54 -4.14 10.66 -7.00
C LYS A 54 -3.60 9.33 -6.48
N LEU A 55 -2.54 8.83 -7.10
CA LEU A 55 -1.85 7.60 -6.68
C LEU A 55 -1.11 7.83 -5.35
N GLY A 56 -0.62 9.04 -5.12
CA GLY A 56 -0.04 9.44 -3.84
C GLY A 56 -1.06 9.34 -2.70
N ILE A 57 -2.26 9.91 -2.88
CA ILE A 57 -3.35 9.82 -1.89
C ILE A 57 -3.76 8.37 -1.63
N ALA A 58 -3.89 7.54 -2.67
CA ALA A 58 -4.22 6.12 -2.48
C ALA A 58 -3.15 5.40 -1.65
N SER A 59 -1.86 5.66 -1.94
CA SER A 59 -0.74 5.08 -1.19
C SER A 59 -0.70 5.57 0.27
N LEU A 60 -1.03 6.85 0.49
CA LEU A 60 -1.14 7.42 1.82
C LEU A 60 -2.29 6.79 2.62
N ALA A 61 -3.44 6.56 1.97
CA ALA A 61 -4.56 5.87 2.61
C ALA A 61 -4.18 4.44 3.03
N LEU A 62 -3.42 3.72 2.18
CA LEU A 62 -2.89 2.39 2.51
C LEU A 62 -1.88 2.43 3.65
N LEU A 63 -1.02 3.46 3.70
CA LEU A 63 -0.08 3.66 4.82
C LEU A 63 -0.79 3.96 6.15
N LEU A 64 -1.92 4.68 6.08
CA LEU A 64 -2.68 5.08 7.25
C LEU A 64 -3.62 3.98 7.75
N SER A 65 -4.01 3.02 6.90
CA SER A 65 -5.01 2.01 7.24
C SER A 65 -4.70 1.19 8.50
N PRO A 66 -3.45 0.80 8.80
CA PRO A 66 -3.14 0.04 10.01
C PRO A 66 -3.31 0.86 11.30
N TRP A 67 -3.01 2.16 11.22
CA TRP A 67 -3.10 3.06 12.36
C TRP A 67 -4.56 3.38 12.72
N VAL A 68 -5.43 3.47 11.71
CA VAL A 68 -6.88 3.68 11.95
C VAL A 68 -7.45 2.55 12.79
N VAL A 69 -7.05 1.30 12.53
CA VAL A 69 -7.51 0.15 13.33
C VAL A 69 -6.91 0.13 14.74
N LEU A 70 -5.65 0.55 14.90
CA LEU A 70 -5.01 0.63 16.23
C LEU A 70 -5.63 1.70 17.14
N LEU A 71 -6.27 2.72 16.55
CA LEU A 71 -6.89 3.84 17.26
C LEU A 71 -8.38 3.62 17.55
N LEU A 72 -9.00 2.60 16.95
CA LEU A 72 -10.40 2.19 17.18
C LEU A 72 -10.48 1.12 18.27
#